data_AF-A0A0U2Z9M6-F1
#
_entry.id   AF-A0A0U2Z9M6-F1
#
_cell.length_a   1.000
_cell.length_b   1.000
_cell.length_c   1.000
_cell.angle_alpha   90.00
_cell.angle_beta   90.00
_cell.angle_gamma   90.00
#
_symmetry.space_group_name_H-M   'P 1'
#
loop_
_entity.id
_entity.type
_entity.pdbx_description
1 polymer ?
#
loop_
_entity_poly.entity_id
_entity_poly.type
_entity_poly.pdbx_seq_one_letter_code
_entity_poly.pdbx_strand_id
1 'polypeptide(L)'
;MRYTQYKGVVEREYKKSLRKIMYELCVVEGLDSVNGALRLGVAKTIFEYWRNFYRYDDHQRLFDQKVQELDKMHFLYVNEGKKPTVTEPLHHTDESSLEGFREQVEQMAAYYREVHAESKGLAVEASNLPLYEFVEELLQRYEAGELLEEIMKNSLNAEKG
;
A
#
# COMPACT_ATOMS: atom_id res chain seq x y z
N MET A 1 -13.12 30.40 1.58
CA MET A 1 -13.65 29.11 1.08
C MET A 1 -14.58 29.42 -0.08
N ARG A 2 -14.39 28.82 -1.27
CA ARG A 2 -15.32 28.99 -2.39
C ARG A 2 -16.67 28.32 -2.02
N TYR A 3 -17.79 28.90 -2.43
CA TYR A 3 -19.16 28.38 -2.20
C TYR A 3 -19.65 28.31 -0.74
N THR A 4 -19.17 29.20 0.14
CA THR A 4 -19.58 29.27 1.56
C THR A 4 -21.08 29.45 1.77
N GLN A 5 -21.77 30.10 0.82
CA GLN A 5 -23.22 30.30 0.87
C GLN A 5 -23.98 28.97 0.80
N TYR A 6 -23.57 28.07 -0.08
CA TYR A 6 -24.17 26.74 -0.23
C TYR A 6 -23.87 25.84 0.97
N LYS A 7 -22.66 25.96 1.55
CA LYS A 7 -22.28 25.22 2.76
C LYS A 7 -23.29 25.45 3.89
N GLY A 8 -23.62 26.71 4.21
CA GLY A 8 -24.55 27.03 5.30
C GLY A 8 -25.99 26.58 5.04
N VAL A 9 -26.40 26.44 3.78
CA VAL A 9 -27.71 25.87 3.41
C VAL A 9 -27.71 24.37 3.69
N VAL A 10 -26.73 23.65 3.13
CA VAL A 10 -26.59 22.20 3.27
C VAL A 10 -26.44 21.79 4.74
N GLU A 11 -25.62 22.48 5.52
CA GLU A 11 -25.41 22.15 6.94
C GLU A 11 -26.68 22.32 7.78
N ARG A 12 -27.54 23.30 7.45
CA ARG A 12 -28.81 23.51 8.14
C ARG A 12 -29.85 22.46 7.78
N GLU A 13 -29.94 22.11 6.51
CA GLU A 13 -30.87 21.07 6.02
C GLU A 13 -30.56 19.70 6.65
N TYR A 14 -29.28 19.33 6.66
CA TYR A 14 -28.84 18.02 7.15
C TYR A 14 -28.50 17.98 8.65
N LYS A 15 -28.51 19.14 9.34
CA LYS A 15 -28.14 19.29 10.77
C LYS A 15 -26.79 18.66 11.14
N LYS A 16 -25.85 18.64 10.19
CA LYS A 16 -24.51 18.06 10.31
C LYS A 16 -23.51 19.03 9.69
N SER A 17 -22.24 18.93 10.10
CA SER A 17 -21.18 19.67 9.42
C SER A 17 -20.99 19.14 7.99
N LEU A 18 -20.63 20.03 7.06
CA LEU A 18 -20.40 19.66 5.67
C LEU A 18 -19.37 18.55 5.53
N ARG A 19 -18.33 18.56 6.38
CA ARG A 19 -17.32 17.50 6.44
C ARG A 19 -17.96 16.13 6.71
N LYS A 20 -18.86 16.04 7.69
CA LYS A 20 -19.53 14.77 8.05
C LYS A 20 -20.46 14.30 6.94
N ILE A 21 -21.20 15.22 6.33
CA ILE A 21 -22.08 14.93 5.20
C ILE A 21 -21.27 14.40 4.01
N MET A 22 -20.20 15.10 3.63
CA MET A 22 -19.35 14.68 2.52
C MET A 22 -18.65 13.34 2.79
N TYR A 23 -18.27 13.06 4.04
CA TYR A 23 -17.73 11.76 4.40
C TYR A 23 -18.76 10.64 4.22
N GLU A 24 -19.99 10.83 4.72
CA GLU A 24 -21.06 9.83 4.55
C GLU A 24 -21.34 9.57 3.06
N LEU A 25 -21.51 10.61 2.26
CA LEU A 25 -21.81 10.46 0.83
C LEU A 25 -20.66 9.87 0.01
N CYS A 26 -19.42 10.35 0.22
CA CYS A 26 -18.29 9.92 -0.62
C CYS A 26 -17.61 8.65 -0.11
N VAL A 27 -17.54 8.43 1.20
CA VAL A 27 -16.75 7.33 1.79
C VAL A 27 -17.64 6.17 2.22
N VAL A 28 -18.79 6.44 2.84
CA VAL A 28 -19.69 5.39 3.34
C VAL A 28 -20.62 4.89 2.23
N GLU A 29 -21.23 5.82 1.49
CA GLU A 29 -22.20 5.50 0.42
C GLU A 29 -21.55 5.35 -0.96
N GLY A 30 -20.31 5.83 -1.14
CA GLY A 30 -19.56 5.68 -2.39
C GLY A 30 -20.16 6.44 -3.58
N LEU A 31 -20.88 7.54 -3.34
CA LEU A 31 -21.54 8.29 -4.41
C LEU A 31 -20.54 9.05 -5.28
N ASP A 32 -20.75 8.97 -6.59
CA ASP A 32 -20.04 9.80 -7.57
C ASP A 32 -20.45 11.28 -7.49
N SER A 33 -19.72 12.13 -8.21
CA SER A 33 -19.93 13.58 -8.19
C SER A 33 -21.30 14.04 -8.71
N VAL A 34 -21.96 13.26 -9.57
CA VAL A 34 -23.28 13.60 -10.13
C VAL A 34 -24.37 13.26 -9.12
N ASN A 35 -24.34 12.03 -8.61
CA ASN A 35 -25.31 11.51 -7.65
C ASN A 35 -25.20 12.24 -6.30
N GLY A 36 -23.98 12.52 -5.84
CA GLY A 36 -23.76 13.29 -4.62
C GLY A 36 -24.21 14.74 -4.73
N ALA A 37 -24.02 15.38 -5.89
CA ALA A 37 -24.51 16.73 -6.15
C ALA A 37 -26.04 16.79 -6.20
N LEU A 38 -26.67 15.81 -6.87
CA LEU A 38 -28.13 15.67 -6.91
C LEU A 38 -28.71 15.47 -5.50
N ARG A 39 -28.07 14.62 -4.68
CA ARG A 39 -28.47 14.37 -3.29
C ARG A 39 -28.46 15.63 -2.44
N LEU A 40 -27.43 16.47 -2.60
CA LEU A 40 -27.28 17.72 -1.86
C LEU A 40 -28.02 18.92 -2.49
N GLY A 41 -28.66 18.75 -3.65
CA GLY A 41 -29.32 19.86 -4.35
C GLY A 41 -28.35 20.96 -4.79
N VAL A 42 -27.09 20.63 -5.08
CA VAL A 42 -26.05 21.59 -5.49
C VAL A 42 -25.55 21.30 -6.90
N ALA A 43 -24.87 22.27 -7.51
CA ALA A 43 -24.19 22.04 -8.79
C ALA A 43 -23.02 21.05 -8.62
N LYS A 44 -22.80 20.19 -9.61
CA LYS A 44 -21.71 19.19 -9.65
C LYS A 44 -20.34 19.78 -9.28
N THR A 45 -20.02 20.95 -9.81
CA THR A 45 -18.73 21.64 -9.56
C THR A 45 -18.53 22.05 -8.10
N ILE A 46 -19.62 22.29 -7.36
CA ILE A 46 -19.57 22.60 -5.92
C ILE A 46 -19.28 21.32 -5.14
N PHE A 47 -19.96 20.23 -5.49
CA PHE A 47 -19.74 18.92 -4.88
C PHE A 47 -18.31 18.44 -5.11
N GLU A 48 -17.82 18.49 -6.36
CA GLU A 48 -16.43 18.13 -6.71
C GLU A 48 -15.42 18.96 -5.93
N TYR A 49 -15.65 20.28 -5.81
CA TYR A 49 -14.81 21.15 -5.01
C TYR A 49 -14.75 20.71 -3.54
N TRP A 50 -15.90 20.38 -2.92
CA TRP A 50 -15.91 19.90 -1.54
C TRP A 50 -15.28 18.53 -1.38
N ARG A 51 -15.54 17.59 -2.30
CA ARG A 51 -14.93 16.25 -2.31
C ARG A 51 -13.40 16.36 -2.34
N ASN A 52 -12.88 17.20 -3.23
CA ASN A 52 -11.44 17.45 -3.36
C ASN A 52 -10.87 18.19 -2.14
N PHE A 53 -11.58 19.20 -1.63
CA PHE A 53 -11.16 19.97 -0.46
C PHE A 53 -11.01 19.09 0.79
N TYR A 54 -11.92 18.14 0.98
CA TYR A 54 -11.86 17.18 2.09
C TYR A 54 -11.06 15.91 1.78
N ARG A 55 -10.51 15.79 0.57
CA ARG A 55 -9.73 14.63 0.10
C ARG A 55 -10.50 13.32 0.17
N TYR A 56 -11.78 13.34 -0.23
CA TYR A 56 -12.63 12.14 -0.33
C TYR A 56 -12.72 11.59 -1.75
N ASP A 57 -11.83 12.03 -2.64
CA ASP A 57 -11.61 11.35 -3.92
C ASP A 57 -10.81 10.06 -3.70
N ASP A 58 -11.18 8.99 -4.40
CA ASP A 58 -10.58 7.68 -4.15
C ASP A 58 -9.09 7.65 -4.50
N HIS A 59 -8.67 8.36 -5.55
CA HIS A 59 -7.25 8.47 -5.88
C HIS A 59 -6.46 9.23 -4.83
N GLN A 60 -7.05 10.29 -4.25
CA GLN A 60 -6.40 11.05 -3.17
C GLN A 60 -6.28 10.24 -1.90
N ARG A 61 -7.31 9.45 -1.56
CA ARG A 61 -7.29 8.57 -0.39
C ARG A 61 -6.28 7.44 -0.55
N LEU A 62 -6.23 6.81 -1.72
CA LEU A 62 -5.22 5.79 -2.04
C LEU A 62 -3.81 6.38 -1.98
N PHE A 63 -3.62 7.57 -2.53
CA PHE A 63 -2.35 8.29 -2.42
C PHE A 63 -1.96 8.55 -0.97
N ASP A 64 -2.88 9.07 -0.14
CA ASP A 64 -2.62 9.34 1.27
C ASP A 64 -2.27 8.06 2.05
N GLN A 65 -2.96 6.96 1.76
CA GLN A 65 -2.64 5.64 2.32
C GLN A 65 -1.24 5.19 1.90
N LYS A 66 -0.89 5.31 0.61
CA LYS A 66 0.43 4.93 0.10
C LYS A 66 1.56 5.76 0.70
N VAL A 67 1.35 7.07 0.89
CA VAL A 67 2.31 7.92 1.60
C VAL A 67 2.52 7.44 3.04
N GLN A 68 1.45 7.10 3.76
CA GLN A 68 1.56 6.55 5.12
C GLN A 68 2.25 5.19 5.17
N GLU A 69 2.02 4.33 4.18
CA GLU A 69 2.71 3.04 4.05
C GLU A 69 4.21 3.24 3.83
N LEU A 70 4.60 4.16 2.93
CA LEU A 70 6.00 4.49 2.69
C LEU A 70 6.69 5.02 3.96
N ASP A 71 6.02 5.90 4.72
CA ASP A 71 6.56 6.41 6.00
C ASP A 71 6.79 5.28 7.02
N LYS A 72 5.85 4.31 7.11
CA LYS A 72 6.00 3.14 7.99
C LYS A 72 7.16 2.25 7.55
N MET A 73 7.28 1.99 6.26
CA MET A 73 8.38 1.18 5.70
C MET A 73 9.72 1.85 5.95
N HIS A 74 9.82 3.16 5.73
CA HIS A 74 11.02 3.91 6.06
C HIS A 74 11.39 3.78 7.54
N PHE A 75 10.41 3.89 8.44
CA PHE A 75 10.64 3.69 9.87
C PHE A 75 11.17 2.29 10.20
N LEU A 76 10.60 1.24 9.60
CA LEU A 76 11.07 -0.13 9.79
C LEU A 76 12.52 -0.28 9.32
N TYR A 77 12.84 0.12 8.09
CA TYR A 77 14.19 -0.09 7.53
C TYR A 77 15.28 0.79 8.15
N VAL A 78 14.93 1.96 8.69
CA VAL A 78 15.91 2.82 9.38
C VAL A 78 16.16 2.37 10.83
N ASN A 79 15.15 1.80 11.49
CA ASN A 79 15.22 1.49 12.93
C ASN A 79 15.38 0.00 13.27
N GLU A 80 14.89 -0.92 12.43
CA GLU A 80 15.26 -2.33 12.53
C GLU A 80 16.69 -2.45 12.02
N GLY A 81 17.62 -2.59 12.98
CA GLY A 81 19.05 -2.43 12.79
C GLY A 81 19.54 -3.02 11.48
N LYS A 82 20.26 -2.20 10.71
CA LYS A 82 20.87 -2.54 9.41
C LYS A 82 21.19 -4.03 9.34
N LYS A 83 20.34 -4.83 8.67
CA LYS A 83 20.77 -6.15 8.17
C LYS A 83 22.09 -5.84 7.43
N PRO A 84 23.21 -6.48 7.81
CA PRO A 84 24.52 -6.15 7.24
C PRO A 84 24.41 -6.13 5.73
N THR A 85 24.96 -5.10 5.10
CA THR A 85 25.07 -5.04 3.65
C THR A 85 25.89 -6.27 3.26
N VAL A 86 25.25 -7.25 2.62
CA VAL A 86 25.92 -8.46 2.16
C VAL A 86 26.73 -8.07 0.92
N THR A 87 27.91 -7.49 1.17
CA THR A 87 28.95 -7.22 0.18
C THR A 87 29.90 -8.42 0.05
N GLU A 88 29.48 -9.61 0.47
CA GLU A 88 30.25 -10.81 0.25
C GLU A 88 30.22 -11.17 -1.24
N PRO A 89 31.34 -11.63 -1.82
CA PRO A 89 31.35 -12.14 -3.19
C PRO A 89 30.41 -13.33 -3.32
N LEU A 90 29.65 -13.39 -4.41
CA LEU A 90 28.83 -14.56 -4.73
C LEU A 90 29.73 -15.80 -4.90
N HIS A 91 29.39 -16.88 -4.21
CA HIS A 91 30.17 -18.12 -4.24
C HIS A 91 29.66 -19.10 -5.29
N HIS A 92 28.37 -19.05 -5.62
CA HIS A 92 27.72 -19.99 -6.54
C HIS A 92 27.36 -19.32 -7.87
N THR A 93 28.37 -18.77 -8.57
CA THR A 93 28.16 -18.05 -9.85
C THR A 93 28.23 -18.93 -11.10
N ASP A 94 28.96 -20.05 -11.01
CA ASP A 94 29.18 -20.97 -12.14
C ASP A 94 28.14 -22.11 -12.21
N GLU A 95 27.14 -22.08 -11.32
CA GLU A 95 26.10 -23.11 -11.23
C GLU A 95 24.70 -22.51 -11.09
N SER A 96 23.69 -23.28 -11.52
CA SER A 96 22.27 -22.96 -11.30
C SER A 96 21.74 -23.78 -10.13
N SER A 97 22.11 -23.39 -8.92
CA SER A 97 21.69 -24.03 -7.67
C SER A 97 20.70 -23.16 -6.89
N LEU A 98 19.94 -23.79 -6.00
CA LEU A 98 19.05 -23.06 -5.08
C LEU A 98 19.85 -22.14 -4.14
N GLU A 99 21.07 -22.55 -3.79
CA GLU A 99 21.97 -21.78 -2.94
C GLU A 99 22.48 -20.53 -3.67
N GLY A 100 22.89 -20.66 -4.94
CA GLY A 100 23.22 -19.48 -5.75
C GLY A 100 22.03 -18.55 -5.99
N PHE A 101 20.82 -19.09 -6.13
CA PHE A 101 19.62 -18.27 -6.20
C PHE A 101 19.37 -17.49 -4.90
N ARG A 102 19.55 -18.14 -3.74
CA ARG A 102 19.45 -17.47 -2.44
C ARG A 102 20.45 -16.32 -2.31
N GLU A 103 21.74 -16.56 -2.60
CA GLU A 103 22.78 -15.54 -2.53
C GLU A 103 22.42 -14.31 -3.38
N GLN A 104 21.93 -14.54 -4.61
CA GLN A 104 21.50 -13.47 -5.51
C GLN A 104 20.30 -12.69 -4.95
N VAL A 105 19.31 -13.39 -4.39
CA VAL A 105 18.13 -12.76 -3.78
C VAL A 105 18.53 -11.91 -2.57
N GLU A 106 19.37 -12.43 -1.68
CA GLU A 106 19.83 -11.72 -0.48
C GLU A 106 20.65 -10.47 -0.84
N GLN A 107 21.52 -10.56 -1.85
CA GLN A 107 22.33 -9.43 -2.31
C GLN A 107 21.47 -8.35 -2.98
N MET A 108 20.48 -8.75 -3.79
CA MET A 108 19.53 -7.80 -4.39
C MET A 108 18.62 -7.17 -3.34
N ALA A 109 18.15 -7.91 -2.34
CA ALA A 109 17.38 -7.37 -1.22
C ALA A 109 18.21 -6.36 -0.41
N ALA A 110 19.50 -6.65 -0.18
CA ALA A 110 20.42 -5.72 0.49
C ALA A 110 20.60 -4.42 -0.31
N TYR A 111 20.79 -4.53 -1.63
CA TYR A 111 20.86 -3.37 -2.53
C TYR A 111 19.57 -2.51 -2.46
N TYR A 112 18.40 -3.13 -2.59
CA TYR A 112 17.14 -2.37 -2.55
C TYR A 112 16.82 -1.79 -1.17
N ARG A 113 17.28 -2.40 -0.08
CA ARG A 113 17.23 -1.80 1.28
C ARG A 113 18.02 -0.50 1.34
N GLU A 114 19.22 -0.47 0.76
CA GLU A 114 20.04 0.74 0.68
C GLU A 114 19.38 1.82 -0.16
N VAL A 115 18.92 1.48 -1.37
CA VAL A 115 18.18 2.42 -2.23
C VAL A 115 16.91 2.94 -1.54
N HIS A 116 16.18 2.08 -0.83
CA HIS A 116 15.00 2.48 -0.08
C HIS A 116 15.36 3.46 1.05
N ALA A 117 16.43 3.20 1.80
CA ALA A 117 16.89 4.08 2.88
C ALA A 117 17.32 5.46 2.36
N GLU A 118 18.11 5.51 1.28
CA GLU A 118 18.59 6.75 0.69
C GLU A 118 17.47 7.58 0.05
N SER A 119 16.56 6.92 -0.66
CA SER A 119 15.46 7.58 -1.37
C SER A 119 14.21 7.82 -0.52
N LYS A 120 14.19 7.33 0.73
CA LYS A 120 13.00 7.27 1.59
C LYS A 120 11.82 6.54 0.91
N GLY A 121 12.13 5.50 0.14
CA GLY A 121 11.16 4.71 -0.61
C GLY A 121 10.55 5.41 -1.83
N LEU A 122 11.06 6.57 -2.24
CA LEU A 122 10.55 7.32 -3.40
C LEU A 122 11.19 6.91 -4.72
N ALA A 123 12.32 6.20 -4.70
CA ALA A 123 12.93 5.67 -5.91
C ALA A 123 12.06 4.55 -6.49
N VAL A 124 11.92 4.50 -7.82
CA VAL A 124 11.15 3.44 -8.48
C VAL A 124 11.80 2.08 -8.20
N GLU A 125 13.11 2.05 -8.14
CA GLU A 125 13.93 0.87 -7.85
C GLU A 125 13.64 0.32 -6.45
N ALA A 126 13.39 1.17 -5.46
CA ALA A 126 13.03 0.75 -4.10
C ALA A 126 11.70 -0.02 -4.05
N SER A 127 10.83 0.11 -5.06
CA SER A 127 9.58 -0.67 -5.12
C SER A 127 9.79 -2.16 -5.35
N ASN A 128 11.00 -2.59 -5.74
CA ASN A 128 11.35 -4.00 -5.86
C ASN A 128 11.64 -4.66 -4.50
N LEU A 129 11.96 -3.89 -3.46
CA LEU A 129 12.36 -4.45 -2.16
C LEU A 129 11.35 -5.47 -1.60
N PRO A 130 10.03 -5.20 -1.55
CA PRO A 130 9.06 -6.17 -1.04
C PRO A 130 9.00 -7.47 -1.85
N LEU A 131 9.32 -7.43 -3.15
CA LEU A 131 9.35 -8.62 -3.99
C LEU A 131 10.51 -9.54 -3.59
N TYR A 132 11.69 -8.98 -3.36
CA TYR A 132 12.84 -9.76 -2.94
C TYR A 132 12.70 -10.28 -1.51
N GLU A 133 12.11 -9.49 -0.60
CA GLU A 133 11.81 -9.96 0.76
C GLU A 133 10.78 -11.09 0.77
N PHE A 134 9.78 -11.04 -0.09
CA PHE A 134 8.84 -12.13 -0.27
C PHE A 134 9.53 -13.41 -0.77
N VAL A 135 10.50 -13.28 -1.68
CA VAL A 135 11.29 -14.44 -2.14
C VAL A 135 12.19 -14.97 -1.01
N GLU A 136 12.84 -14.11 -0.21
CA GLU A 136 13.58 -14.53 0.99
C GLU A 136 12.69 -15.35 1.93
N GLU A 137 11.47 -14.86 2.21
CA GLU A 137 10.49 -15.56 3.04
C GLU A 137 10.13 -16.93 2.43
N LEU A 138 9.83 -16.99 1.14
CA LEU A 138 9.52 -18.26 0.47
C LEU A 138 10.67 -19.27 0.55
N LEU A 139 11.92 -18.81 0.42
CA LEU A 139 13.10 -19.67 0.57
C LEU A 139 13.21 -20.21 2.00
N GLN A 140 13.01 -19.37 3.01
CA GLN A 140 13.01 -19.79 4.42
C GLN A 140 11.89 -20.81 4.69
N ARG A 141 10.69 -20.56 4.18
CA ARG A 141 9.54 -21.47 4.32
C ARG A 141 9.76 -22.79 3.60
N TYR A 142 10.44 -22.76 2.45
CA TYR A 142 10.84 -23.97 1.73
C TYR A 142 11.80 -24.82 2.56
N GLU A 143 12.85 -24.22 3.12
CA GLU A 143 13.81 -24.91 3.98
C GLU A 143 13.22 -25.47 5.26
N ALA A 144 12.29 -24.72 5.86
CA ALA A 144 11.56 -25.15 7.04
C ALA A 144 10.56 -26.28 6.75
N GLY A 145 10.34 -26.64 5.47
CA GLY A 145 9.38 -27.65 5.05
C GLY A 145 7.91 -27.18 5.10
N GLU A 146 7.66 -25.93 5.47
CA GLU A 146 6.31 -25.37 5.64
C GLU A 146 5.52 -25.38 4.33
N LEU A 147 6.20 -25.15 3.19
CA LEU A 147 5.55 -25.20 1.88
C LEU A 147 5.04 -26.61 1.56
N LEU A 148 5.78 -27.64 1.95
CA LEU A 148 5.36 -29.03 1.76
C LEU A 148 4.16 -29.36 2.65
N GLU A 149 4.20 -28.94 3.92
CA GLU A 149 3.08 -29.11 4.85
C GLU A 149 1.80 -28.43 4.34
N GLU A 150 1.92 -27.21 3.81
CA GLU A 150 0.81 -26.46 3.24
C GLU A 150 0.21 -27.20 2.02
N ILE A 151 1.05 -27.70 1.12
CA ILE A 151 0.61 -28.49 -0.04
C ILE A 151 -0.16 -29.74 0.42
N MET A 152 0.40 -30.50 1.38
CA MET A 152 -0.23 -31.72 1.89
C MET A 152 -1.58 -31.44 2.57
N LYS A 153 -1.68 -30.35 3.33
CA LYS A 153 -2.93 -29.95 3.98
C LYS A 153 -4.00 -29.56 2.96
N ASN A 154 -3.62 -28.83 1.92
CA ASN A 154 -4.54 -28.38 0.88
C ASN A 154 -5.00 -29.54 -0.02
N SER A 155 -4.12 -30.50 -0.32
CA SER A 155 -4.52 -31.71 -1.07
C SER A 155 -5.49 -32.59 -0.29
N LEU A 156 -5.28 -32.76 1.03
CA LEU A 156 -6.18 -33.53 1.89
C LEU A 156 -7.57 -32.88 2.06
N ASN A 157 -7.66 -31.55 1.94
CA ASN A 157 -8.93 -30.83 1.99
C ASN A 157 -9.68 -30.89 0.65
N ALA A 158 -8.95 -30.93 -0.47
CA ALA A 158 -9.55 -31.07 -1.81
C ALA A 158 -10.19 -32.44 -2.04
N GLU A 159 -9.71 -33.50 -1.39
CA GLU A 159 -10.30 -34.85 -1.47
C GLU A 159 -11.55 -35.04 -0.59
N LYS A 160 -11.86 -34.08 0.29
CA LYS A 160 -13.01 -34.12 1.22
C LYS A 160 -14.19 -33.24 0.79
N GLY A 161 -14.06 -32.49 -0.31
CA GLY A 161 -15.13 -31.65 -0.89
C GLY A 161 -15.69 -32.28 -2.16
#